data_AF-A0AAQ1GCT8-F1
#
_entry.id   AF-A0AAQ1GCT8-F1
#
_cell.length_a   1.000
_cell.length_b   1.000
_cell.length_c   1.000
_cell.angle_alpha   90.00
_cell.angle_beta   90.00
_cell.angle_gamma   90.00
#
_symmetry.space_group_name_H-M   'P 1'
#
loop_
_entity.id
_entity.type
_entity.pdbx_description
1 polymer ?
#
loop_
_entity_poly.entity_id
_entity_poly.type
_entity_poly.pdbx_seq_one_letter_code
_entity_poly.pdbx_strand_id
1 'polypeptide(L)'
;MTVTVPPLQDSHDRPHDTPHDTPPPSSTYDTSLAIRLCERGWLPDALIRMGMRTLLRRRLADAHAHDGTRRAEAFETLIDELRASPIAIETQAANAQHYEIPGAFFAAHLGPRLKYSCGYYPRGDETLAQAEDAMLALYAARAELADGQRILDLGCGWGALTLWLAQRYPHASIVGLSNSHGQRAFIERRANELGLANLRIVTGDVARFEFAPGEPRFDRVLSIEMFEHMKHYGLLLAKIARWLDDDGRLFVHLFAHRLLAYHFEVRDGSDWMSRHFFTGGTMPSAHLLLRFQDDLRVERQWWIDGTHYARTANQWLAALDAARAQALPLLDASGNPRLAFQRWRMFYLAVAELFGYARGEEWGVAHYLLRKRAARPGTSE
;
A
#
# COMPACT_ATOMS: atom_id res chain seq x y z
N MET A 1 2.64 -50.27 -13.06
CA MET A 1 2.68 -49.39 -14.25
C MET A 1 3.60 -48.25 -13.92
N THR A 2 4.87 -48.47 -14.26
CA THR A 2 6.02 -47.68 -13.83
C THR A 2 6.60 -47.16 -15.14
N VAL A 3 6.53 -45.86 -15.38
CA VAL A 3 7.11 -45.26 -16.59
C VAL A 3 8.41 -44.59 -16.20
N THR A 4 9.49 -45.27 -16.56
CA THR A 4 10.88 -44.89 -16.45
C THR A 4 11.21 -43.90 -17.58
N VAL A 5 11.88 -42.80 -17.24
CA VAL A 5 12.45 -41.82 -18.18
C VAL A 5 13.84 -42.29 -18.62
N PRO A 6 14.20 -42.26 -19.92
CA PRO A 6 15.56 -42.58 -20.36
C PRO A 6 16.47 -41.34 -20.33
N PRO A 7 17.79 -41.49 -20.12
CA PRO A 7 18.76 -40.41 -20.23
C PRO A 7 19.26 -40.26 -21.67
N LEU A 8 19.63 -39.04 -22.06
CA LEU A 8 20.46 -38.79 -23.24
C LEU A 8 21.56 -37.80 -22.85
N GLN A 9 22.79 -38.21 -23.08
CA GLN A 9 24.03 -37.46 -22.84
C GLN A 9 24.65 -37.07 -24.20
N ASP A 10 25.03 -35.80 -24.30
CA ASP A 10 26.00 -35.08 -25.14
C ASP A 10 26.50 -35.61 -26.50
N SER A 11 26.46 -34.73 -27.52
CA SER A 11 27.65 -34.03 -28.06
C SER A 11 27.38 -33.41 -29.43
N HIS A 12 27.70 -32.12 -29.61
CA HIS A 12 28.56 -31.58 -30.69
C HIS A 12 28.51 -30.04 -30.80
N ASP A 13 29.71 -29.45 -30.81
CA ASP A 13 30.04 -28.11 -31.26
C ASP A 13 29.48 -27.76 -32.66
N ARG A 14 28.89 -26.56 -32.79
CA ARG A 14 29.29 -25.54 -33.79
C ARG A 14 28.55 -24.20 -33.57
N PRO A 15 29.18 -23.06 -33.93
CA PRO A 15 28.68 -21.73 -33.59
C PRO A 15 27.66 -21.25 -34.63
N HIS A 16 26.56 -20.69 -34.17
CA HIS A 16 25.64 -19.93 -35.02
C HIS A 16 25.45 -18.53 -34.40
N ASP A 17 26.09 -17.56 -35.05
CA ASP A 17 25.67 -16.16 -35.06
C ASP A 17 24.19 -16.10 -35.47
N THR A 18 23.35 -15.63 -34.56
CA THR A 18 22.02 -15.12 -34.90
C THR A 18 21.90 -13.70 -34.36
N PRO A 19 21.49 -12.73 -35.19
CA PRO A 19 21.44 -11.33 -34.82
C PRO A 19 20.40 -11.12 -33.72
N HIS A 20 20.77 -10.28 -32.75
CA HIS A 20 19.81 -9.70 -31.81
C HIS A 20 18.71 -8.99 -32.59
N ASP A 21 17.54 -9.62 -32.70
CA ASP A 21 16.28 -8.94 -33.01
C ASP A 21 15.98 -8.00 -31.83
N THR A 22 16.44 -6.77 -31.96
CA THR A 22 15.95 -5.67 -31.14
C THR A 22 14.45 -5.51 -31.43
N PRO A 23 13.58 -5.55 -30.40
CA PRO A 23 12.18 -5.23 -30.61
C PRO A 23 12.09 -3.79 -31.16
N PRO A 24 11.14 -3.50 -32.06
CA PRO A 24 10.99 -2.16 -32.61
C PRO A 24 10.80 -1.16 -31.47
N PRO A 25 11.34 0.07 -31.58
CA PRO A 25 11.20 1.07 -30.53
C PRO A 25 9.71 1.29 -30.23
N SER A 26 9.32 1.02 -28.99
CA SER A 26 8.00 1.34 -28.49
C SER A 26 7.75 2.84 -28.68
N SER A 27 6.53 3.20 -29.06
CA SER A 27 6.10 4.55 -29.44
C SER A 27 6.13 5.54 -28.26
N THR A 28 7.32 5.84 -27.74
CA THR A 28 7.56 6.64 -26.53
C THR A 28 7.23 8.13 -26.72
N TYR A 29 7.11 8.60 -27.96
CA TYR A 29 6.89 10.01 -28.27
C TYR A 29 5.46 10.51 -27.94
N ASP A 30 4.44 9.66 -28.07
CA ASP A 30 3.03 10.10 -28.00
C ASP A 30 2.49 10.15 -26.55
N THR A 31 2.92 9.21 -25.71
CA THR A 31 2.49 9.15 -24.30
C THR A 31 2.91 10.39 -23.51
N SER A 32 4.06 10.97 -23.86
CA SER A 32 4.56 12.19 -23.20
C SER A 32 3.67 13.41 -23.46
N LEU A 33 3.07 13.52 -24.65
CA LEU A 33 2.19 14.64 -25.00
C LEU A 33 0.82 14.48 -24.34
N ALA A 34 0.24 13.28 -24.39
CA ALA A 34 -1.03 12.98 -23.75
C ALA A 34 -0.98 13.29 -22.24
N ILE A 35 0.08 12.86 -21.55
CA ILE A 35 0.28 13.15 -20.12
C ILE A 35 0.38 14.66 -19.87
N ARG A 36 1.13 15.42 -20.69
CA ARG A 36 1.20 16.88 -20.56
C ARG A 36 -0.16 17.55 -20.75
N LEU A 37 -1.01 17.04 -21.64
CA LEU A 37 -2.36 17.55 -21.84
C LEU A 37 -3.27 17.23 -20.64
N CYS A 38 -3.14 16.04 -20.06
CA CYS A 38 -3.81 15.68 -18.80
C CYS A 38 -3.37 16.60 -17.64
N GLU A 39 -2.06 16.83 -17.50
CA GLU A 39 -1.47 17.68 -16.44
C GLU A 39 -1.88 19.15 -16.56
N ARG A 40 -2.18 19.63 -17.77
CA ARG A 40 -2.74 20.97 -18.01
C ARG A 40 -4.24 21.06 -17.76
N GLY A 41 -4.92 19.94 -17.54
CA GLY A 41 -6.37 19.88 -17.37
C GLY A 41 -7.15 20.15 -18.66
N TRP A 42 -6.56 19.90 -19.83
CA TRP A 42 -7.20 20.17 -21.12
C TRP A 42 -8.03 18.99 -21.65
N LEU A 43 -7.83 17.80 -21.09
CA LEU A 43 -8.59 16.60 -21.46
C LEU A 43 -9.74 16.35 -20.48
N PRO A 44 -10.96 16.06 -20.96
CA PRO A 44 -12.05 15.60 -20.11
C PRO A 44 -11.70 14.32 -19.36
N ASP A 45 -12.14 14.21 -18.10
CA ASP A 45 -11.89 13.03 -17.25
C ASP A 45 -12.28 11.71 -17.92
N ALA A 46 -13.35 11.70 -18.75
CA ALA A 46 -13.77 10.51 -19.49
C ALA A 46 -12.69 9.99 -20.46
N LEU A 47 -11.98 10.89 -21.15
CA LEU A 47 -10.87 10.52 -22.05
C LEU A 47 -9.66 10.06 -21.26
N ILE A 48 -9.35 10.74 -20.14
CA ILE A 48 -8.25 10.36 -19.24
C ILE A 48 -8.47 8.92 -18.73
N ARG A 49 -9.68 8.62 -18.25
CA ARG A 49 -10.07 7.28 -17.77
C ARG A 49 -9.98 6.22 -18.86
N MET A 50 -10.39 6.53 -20.09
CA MET A 50 -10.25 5.62 -21.23
C MET A 50 -8.78 5.28 -21.52
N GLY A 51 -7.90 6.29 -21.48
CA GLY A 51 -6.45 6.11 -21.59
C GLY A 51 -5.89 5.22 -20.48
N MET A 52 -6.26 5.50 -19.22
CA MET A 52 -5.85 4.70 -18.06
C MET A 52 -6.26 3.22 -18.21
N ARG A 53 -7.51 2.93 -18.59
CA ARG A 53 -7.97 1.55 -18.83
C ARG A 53 -7.17 0.83 -19.91
N THR A 54 -6.74 1.56 -20.94
CA THR A 54 -5.90 1.00 -22.01
C THR A 54 -4.51 0.65 -21.48
N LEU A 55 -3.90 1.53 -20.67
CA LEU A 55 -2.61 1.26 -20.02
C LEU A 55 -2.69 0.08 -19.04
N LEU A 56 -3.77 -0.03 -18.27
CA LEU A 56 -3.99 -1.16 -17.35
C LEU A 56 -4.12 -2.50 -18.09
N ARG A 57 -4.84 -2.52 -19.22
CA ARG A 57 -4.94 -3.72 -20.06
C ARG A 57 -3.58 -4.15 -20.59
N ARG A 58 -2.76 -3.19 -21.06
CA ARG A 58 -1.40 -3.46 -21.52
C ARG A 58 -0.53 -4.00 -20.39
N ARG A 59 -0.56 -3.38 -19.21
CA ARG A 59 0.17 -3.85 -18.02
C ARG A 59 -0.16 -5.30 -17.67
N LEU A 60 -1.43 -5.71 -17.73
CA LEU A 60 -1.80 -7.11 -17.47
C LEU A 60 -1.25 -8.07 -18.53
N ALA A 61 -1.23 -7.66 -19.80
CA ALA A 61 -0.64 -8.44 -20.88
C ALA A 61 0.89 -8.57 -20.73
N ASP A 62 1.57 -7.45 -20.46
CA ASP A 62 3.03 -7.36 -20.29
C ASP A 62 3.50 -8.12 -19.04
N ALA A 63 2.72 -8.11 -17.97
CA ALA A 63 2.96 -8.89 -16.76
C ALA A 63 2.51 -10.35 -16.88
N HIS A 64 2.11 -10.79 -18.08
CA HIS A 64 1.70 -12.16 -18.36
C HIS A 64 0.62 -12.70 -17.41
N ALA A 65 -0.38 -11.86 -17.08
CA ALA A 65 -1.40 -12.17 -16.07
C ALA A 65 -2.11 -13.52 -16.28
N HIS A 66 -2.26 -13.93 -17.55
CA HIS A 66 -2.95 -15.15 -17.96
C HIS A 66 -2.02 -16.33 -18.28
N ASP A 67 -0.70 -16.17 -18.15
CA ASP A 67 0.28 -17.26 -18.27
C ASP A 67 0.68 -17.74 -16.87
N GLY A 68 0.29 -18.97 -16.53
CA GLY A 68 0.55 -19.52 -15.19
C GLY A 68 2.04 -19.74 -14.90
N THR A 69 2.80 -20.16 -15.90
CA THR A 69 4.23 -20.49 -15.75
C THR A 69 5.04 -19.22 -15.58
N ARG A 70 4.90 -18.27 -16.51
CA ARG A 70 5.64 -17.00 -16.46
C ARG A 70 5.32 -16.19 -15.22
N ARG A 71 4.04 -16.19 -14.80
CA ARG A 71 3.63 -15.52 -13.57
C ARG A 71 4.29 -16.13 -12.33
N ALA A 72 4.36 -17.46 -12.26
CA ALA A 72 4.99 -18.14 -11.14
C ALA A 72 6.50 -17.83 -11.09
N GLU A 73 7.19 -17.92 -12.24
CA GLU A 73 8.61 -17.57 -12.36
C GLU A 73 8.88 -16.12 -11.93
N ALA A 74 8.12 -15.15 -12.47
CA ALA A 74 8.26 -13.74 -12.10
C ALA A 74 7.98 -13.49 -10.61
N PHE A 75 7.03 -14.21 -10.02
CA PHE A 75 6.76 -14.13 -8.60
C PHE A 75 7.93 -14.66 -7.76
N GLU A 76 8.50 -15.82 -8.11
CA GLU A 76 9.68 -16.36 -7.41
C GLU A 76 10.88 -15.41 -7.52
N THR A 77 11.17 -14.87 -8.70
CA THR A 77 12.24 -13.89 -8.91
C THR A 77 12.06 -12.67 -7.99
N LEU A 78 10.85 -12.12 -7.93
CA LEU A 78 10.56 -11.00 -7.03
C LEU A 78 10.74 -11.38 -5.56
N ILE A 79 10.35 -12.59 -5.14
CA ILE A 79 10.55 -13.04 -3.76
C ILE A 79 12.04 -13.06 -3.41
N ASP A 80 12.89 -13.55 -4.31
CA ASP A 80 14.34 -13.58 -4.11
C ASP A 80 14.94 -12.16 -4.02
N GLU A 81 14.50 -11.25 -4.90
CA GLU A 81 14.89 -9.82 -4.86
C GLU A 81 14.48 -9.15 -3.53
N LEU A 82 13.25 -9.39 -3.08
CA LEU A 82 12.74 -8.85 -1.82
C LEU A 82 13.51 -9.39 -0.60
N ARG A 83 13.94 -10.66 -0.64
CA ARG A 83 14.78 -11.27 0.42
C ARG A 83 16.21 -10.72 0.42
N ALA A 84 16.73 -10.34 -0.74
CA ALA A 84 18.05 -9.71 -0.86
C ALA A 84 18.04 -8.21 -0.52
N SER A 85 16.86 -7.59 -0.42
CA SER A 85 16.71 -6.16 -0.17
C SER A 85 16.87 -5.78 1.31
N PRO A 86 17.10 -4.49 1.62
CA PRO A 86 16.88 -3.95 2.96
C PRO A 86 15.37 -3.90 3.29
N ILE A 87 15.00 -3.59 4.55
CA ILE A 87 13.58 -3.48 4.96
C ILE A 87 12.82 -2.46 4.11
N ALA A 88 13.43 -1.31 3.83
CA ALA A 88 12.88 -0.25 2.99
C ALA A 88 13.99 0.41 2.17
N ILE A 89 13.61 0.94 1.00
CA ILE A 89 14.45 1.76 0.12
C ILE A 89 13.79 3.13 -0.06
N GLU A 90 14.56 4.15 -0.44
CA GLU A 90 14.03 5.45 -0.86
C GLU A 90 13.08 6.13 0.16
N THR A 91 13.28 5.90 1.46
CA THR A 91 12.37 6.37 2.52
C THR A 91 12.23 7.90 2.53
N GLN A 92 13.26 8.65 2.15
CA GLN A 92 13.20 10.11 2.06
C GLN A 92 12.40 10.60 0.84
N ALA A 93 12.53 9.95 -0.32
CA ALA A 93 11.79 10.33 -1.52
C ALA A 93 10.29 10.05 -1.38
N ALA A 94 9.93 8.91 -0.78
CA ALA A 94 8.54 8.60 -0.44
C ALA A 94 7.94 9.66 0.51
N ASN A 95 8.73 10.17 1.45
CA ASN A 95 8.31 11.21 2.38
C ASN A 95 8.05 12.56 1.71
N ALA A 96 8.93 12.98 0.80
CA ALA A 96 8.77 14.23 0.07
C ALA A 96 7.55 14.22 -0.87
N GLN A 97 7.20 13.07 -1.44
CA GLN A 97 6.08 12.96 -2.38
C GLN A 97 4.69 13.03 -1.73
N HIS A 98 4.52 12.56 -0.48
CA HIS A 98 3.20 12.46 0.17
C HIS A 98 3.12 13.11 1.56
N TYR A 99 4.19 13.11 2.34
CA TYR A 99 4.16 13.49 3.76
C TYR A 99 4.60 14.93 4.02
N GLU A 100 5.15 15.62 3.01
CA GLU A 100 5.43 17.06 3.05
C GLU A 100 4.23 17.94 2.64
N ILE A 101 3.12 17.33 2.20
CA ILE A 101 1.88 18.08 1.97
C ILE A 101 1.22 18.40 3.32
N PRO A 102 0.80 19.66 3.56
CA PRO A 102 0.20 20.03 4.83
C PRO A 102 -1.02 19.17 5.16
N GLY A 103 -1.15 18.75 6.43
CA GLY A 103 -2.33 17.98 6.89
C GLY A 103 -3.66 18.68 6.61
N ALA A 104 -3.66 20.02 6.53
CA ALA A 104 -4.81 20.82 6.12
C ALA A 104 -5.32 20.49 4.70
N PHE A 105 -4.45 20.08 3.77
CA PHE A 105 -4.85 19.68 2.42
C PHE A 105 -5.71 18.42 2.47
N PHE A 106 -5.26 17.41 3.23
CA PHE A 106 -6.02 16.18 3.44
C PHE A 106 -7.32 16.46 4.19
N ALA A 107 -7.29 17.32 5.22
CA ALA A 107 -8.49 17.73 5.94
C ALA A 107 -9.53 18.47 5.09
N ALA A 108 -9.13 19.10 3.98
CA ALA A 108 -10.05 19.81 3.12
C ALA A 108 -10.99 18.90 2.31
N HIS A 109 -10.61 17.63 2.08
CA HIS A 109 -11.36 16.77 1.14
C HIS A 109 -11.45 15.28 1.52
N LEU A 110 -10.62 14.76 2.44
CA LEU A 110 -10.84 13.42 2.96
C LEU A 110 -12.09 13.38 3.86
N GLY A 111 -12.51 12.18 4.26
CA GLY A 111 -13.63 12.03 5.18
C GLY A 111 -13.29 12.48 6.61
N PRO A 112 -14.26 12.51 7.52
CA PRO A 112 -14.09 13.01 8.89
C PRO A 112 -13.01 12.30 9.71
N ARG A 113 -12.68 11.05 9.36
CA ARG A 113 -11.59 10.30 10.01
C ARG A 113 -10.23 10.61 9.41
N LEU A 114 -10.15 11.34 8.30
CA LEU A 114 -8.93 11.60 7.54
C LEU A 114 -8.24 10.30 7.11
N LYS A 115 -9.04 9.29 6.78
CA LYS A 115 -8.53 7.98 6.42
C LYS A 115 -8.02 8.05 4.99
N TYR A 116 -6.70 8.08 4.84
CA TYR A 116 -6.03 8.06 3.54
C TYR A 116 -5.68 6.62 3.12
N SER A 117 -6.70 5.78 3.01
CA SER A 117 -6.64 4.37 2.56
C SER A 117 -8.05 3.86 2.22
N CYS A 118 -8.17 2.70 1.57
CA CYS A 118 -9.44 2.14 1.09
C CYS A 118 -10.59 2.12 2.13
N GLY A 119 -11.76 2.68 1.83
CA GLY A 119 -12.98 2.61 2.66
C GLY A 119 -13.79 1.34 2.38
N TYR A 120 -14.76 1.00 3.24
CA TYR A 120 -15.57 -0.22 3.10
C TYR A 120 -17.03 0.12 2.79
N TYR A 121 -17.56 -0.46 1.71
CA TYR A 121 -18.87 -0.13 1.11
C TYR A 121 -19.72 -1.40 0.94
N PRO A 122 -20.13 -2.06 2.04
CA PRO A 122 -20.83 -3.35 1.95
C PRO A 122 -22.15 -3.26 1.19
N ARG A 123 -22.86 -2.13 1.23
CA ARG A 123 -24.10 -1.89 0.47
C ARG A 123 -23.84 -1.16 -0.85
N GLY A 124 -22.72 -0.44 -0.95
CA GLY A 124 -22.33 0.30 -2.14
C GLY A 124 -22.91 1.71 -2.24
N ASP A 125 -23.73 2.12 -1.27
CA ASP A 125 -24.40 3.42 -1.18
C ASP A 125 -23.88 4.29 -0.02
N GLU A 126 -22.86 3.81 0.71
CA GLU A 126 -22.29 4.52 1.85
C GLU A 126 -21.66 5.86 1.41
N THR A 127 -21.85 6.88 2.24
CA THR A 127 -21.06 8.12 2.17
C THR A 127 -19.61 7.84 2.57
N LEU A 128 -18.69 8.75 2.23
CA LEU A 128 -17.28 8.60 2.58
C LEU A 128 -17.08 8.39 4.08
N ALA A 129 -17.78 9.18 4.91
CA ALA A 129 -17.73 9.06 6.36
C ALA A 129 -18.17 7.68 6.86
N GLN A 130 -19.29 7.17 6.31
CA GLN A 130 -19.79 5.83 6.66
C GLN A 130 -18.80 4.75 6.24
N ALA A 131 -18.17 4.88 5.05
CA ALA A 131 -17.22 3.92 4.55
C ALA A 131 -15.89 3.91 5.33
N GLU A 132 -15.44 5.08 5.82
CA GLU A 132 -14.29 5.18 6.72
C GLU A 132 -14.56 4.44 8.03
N ASP A 133 -15.67 4.75 8.70
CA ASP A 133 -16.05 4.11 9.96
C ASP A 133 -16.29 2.60 9.79
N ALA A 134 -16.93 2.18 8.70
CA ALA A 134 -17.17 0.77 8.39
C ALA A 134 -15.85 -0.01 8.22
N MET A 135 -14.86 0.58 7.56
CA MET A 135 -13.56 -0.07 7.40
C MET A 135 -12.78 -0.14 8.72
N LEU A 136 -12.81 0.92 9.53
CA LEU A 136 -12.17 0.92 10.86
C LEU A 136 -12.80 -0.11 11.80
N ALA A 137 -14.12 -0.25 11.77
CA ALA A 137 -14.83 -1.31 12.50
C ALA A 137 -14.46 -2.70 11.97
N LEU A 138 -14.29 -2.87 10.66
CA LEU A 138 -13.85 -4.13 10.06
C LEU A 138 -12.43 -4.51 10.50
N TYR A 139 -11.51 -3.54 10.61
CA TYR A 139 -10.17 -3.78 11.17
C TYR A 139 -10.28 -4.26 12.61
N ALA A 140 -11.09 -3.59 13.43
CA ALA A 140 -11.26 -3.97 14.82
C ALA A 140 -11.77 -5.41 14.99
N ALA A 141 -12.74 -5.81 14.16
CA ALA A 141 -13.27 -7.16 14.14
C ALA A 141 -12.21 -8.19 13.69
N ARG A 142 -11.53 -7.93 12.56
CA ARG A 142 -10.55 -8.88 11.98
C ARG A 142 -9.24 -8.96 12.77
N ALA A 143 -8.85 -7.89 13.46
CA ALA A 143 -7.69 -7.85 14.34
C ALA A 143 -8.00 -8.29 15.77
N GLU A 144 -9.26 -8.67 16.07
CA GLU A 144 -9.68 -9.15 17.39
C GLU A 144 -9.34 -8.15 18.49
N LEU A 145 -9.68 -6.88 18.26
CA LEU A 145 -9.40 -5.79 19.19
C LEU A 145 -10.36 -5.82 20.37
N ALA A 146 -9.82 -5.55 21.55
CA ALA A 146 -10.57 -5.45 22.79
C ALA A 146 -10.07 -4.26 23.62
N ASP A 147 -10.95 -3.73 24.46
CA ASP A 147 -10.57 -2.69 25.38
C ASP A 147 -9.57 -3.22 26.43
N GLY A 148 -8.66 -2.37 26.89
CA GLY A 148 -7.56 -2.76 27.80
C GLY A 148 -6.29 -3.28 27.11
N GLN A 149 -6.30 -3.49 25.79
CA GLN A 149 -5.11 -3.91 25.04
C GLN A 149 -4.09 -2.77 24.85
N ARG A 150 -2.80 -3.12 24.71
CA ARG A 150 -1.78 -2.24 24.15
C ARG A 150 -1.69 -2.46 22.64
N ILE A 151 -1.97 -1.42 21.87
CA ILE A 151 -2.16 -1.50 20.41
C ILE A 151 -1.18 -0.57 19.70
N LEU A 152 -0.41 -1.11 18.74
CA LEU A 152 0.46 -0.34 17.85
C LEU A 152 -0.22 -0.11 16.49
N ASP A 153 -0.40 1.15 16.10
CA ASP A 153 -0.71 1.59 14.73
C ASP A 153 0.61 1.90 14.01
N LEU A 154 1.08 0.94 13.22
CA LEU A 154 2.39 0.95 12.55
C LEU A 154 2.27 1.61 11.17
N GLY A 155 2.75 2.85 11.05
CA GLY A 155 2.51 3.69 9.87
C GLY A 155 1.21 4.48 10.00
N CYS A 156 1.03 5.19 11.12
CA CYS A 156 -0.28 5.71 11.54
C CYS A 156 -0.85 6.89 10.69
N GLY A 157 -0.10 7.38 9.69
CA GLY A 157 -0.55 8.42 8.77
C GLY A 157 -1.06 9.68 9.48
N TRP A 158 -2.25 10.15 9.11
CA TRP A 158 -2.93 11.28 9.77
C TRP A 158 -3.73 10.88 11.02
N GLY A 159 -3.54 9.65 11.52
CA GLY A 159 -4.09 9.15 12.77
C GLY A 159 -5.52 8.66 12.70
N ALA A 160 -6.05 8.37 11.51
CA ALA A 160 -7.42 7.88 11.33
C ALA A 160 -7.72 6.66 12.21
N LEU A 161 -6.84 5.65 12.19
CA LEU A 161 -6.96 4.47 13.03
C LEU A 161 -6.60 4.78 14.49
N THR A 162 -5.42 5.36 14.74
CA THR A 162 -4.99 5.76 16.10
C THR A 162 -6.07 6.49 16.91
N LEU A 163 -6.67 7.56 16.35
CA LEU A 163 -7.67 8.37 17.05
C LEU A 163 -9.00 7.61 17.22
N TRP A 164 -9.37 6.80 16.23
CA TRP A 164 -10.57 5.96 16.31
C TRP A 164 -10.44 4.90 17.40
N LEU A 165 -9.27 4.24 17.50
CA LEU A 165 -8.99 3.26 18.56
C LEU A 165 -9.06 3.89 19.94
N ALA A 166 -8.40 5.05 20.12
CA ALA A 166 -8.37 5.76 21.38
C ALA A 166 -9.78 6.17 21.87
N GLN A 167 -10.66 6.58 20.95
CA GLN A 167 -12.07 6.87 21.25
C GLN A 167 -12.87 5.60 21.57
N ARG A 168 -12.64 4.54 20.80
CA ARG A 168 -13.46 3.31 20.85
C ARG A 168 -13.14 2.41 22.04
N TYR A 169 -11.91 2.49 22.54
CA TYR A 169 -11.32 1.65 23.59
C TYR A 169 -10.64 2.54 24.65
N PRO A 170 -11.40 3.14 25.58
CA PRO A 170 -10.88 4.12 26.54
C PRO A 170 -9.86 3.53 27.54
N HIS A 171 -9.87 2.22 27.76
CA HIS A 171 -8.92 1.53 28.64
C HIS A 171 -7.72 0.94 27.89
N ALA A 172 -7.72 0.94 26.55
CA ALA A 172 -6.58 0.54 25.75
C ALA A 172 -5.46 1.59 25.77
N SER A 173 -4.22 1.14 25.56
CA SER A 173 -3.06 2.02 25.38
C SER A 173 -2.63 2.01 23.92
N ILE A 174 -2.83 3.13 23.22
CA ILE A 174 -2.57 3.22 21.79
C ILE A 174 -1.21 3.87 21.54
N VAL A 175 -0.40 3.26 20.68
CA VAL A 175 0.87 3.83 20.20
C VAL A 175 0.80 3.95 18.70
N GLY A 176 0.97 5.16 18.16
CA GLY A 176 1.13 5.36 16.72
C GLY A 176 2.61 5.52 16.37
N LEU A 177 3.11 4.81 15.36
CA LEU A 177 4.45 5.06 14.79
C LEU A 177 4.28 5.71 13.41
N SER A 178 4.84 6.91 13.25
CA SER A 178 4.93 7.62 11.97
C SER A 178 6.37 8.01 11.71
N ASN A 179 6.77 8.14 10.45
CA ASN A 179 8.07 8.70 10.09
C ASN A 179 8.05 10.25 9.95
N SER A 180 6.89 10.88 10.12
CA SER A 180 6.68 12.32 9.93
C SER A 180 6.38 13.04 11.24
N HIS A 181 7.19 14.07 11.54
CA HIS A 181 6.92 14.98 12.65
C HIS A 181 5.61 15.76 12.47
N GLY A 182 5.25 16.11 11.22
CA GLY A 182 4.01 16.83 10.91
C GLY A 182 2.76 16.00 11.20
N GLN A 183 2.79 14.71 10.86
CA GLN A 183 1.72 13.76 11.20
C GLN A 183 1.58 13.61 12.71
N ARG A 184 2.69 13.43 13.43
CA ARG A 184 2.69 13.39 14.89
C ARG A 184 2.04 14.62 15.52
N ALA A 185 2.50 15.82 15.16
CA ALA A 185 1.98 17.06 15.70
C ALA A 185 0.49 17.26 15.36
N PHE A 186 0.06 16.79 14.19
CA PHE A 186 -1.35 16.79 13.80
C PHE A 186 -2.20 15.90 14.72
N ILE A 187 -1.77 14.66 14.95
CA ILE A 187 -2.52 13.69 15.74
C ILE A 187 -2.57 14.11 17.21
N GLU A 188 -1.45 14.56 17.79
CA GLU A 188 -1.38 15.01 19.19
C GLU A 188 -2.32 16.21 19.43
N ARG A 189 -2.35 17.18 18.51
CA ARG A 189 -3.31 18.30 18.59
C ARG A 189 -4.75 17.79 18.55
N ARG A 190 -5.07 16.89 17.62
CA ARG A 190 -6.41 16.35 17.47
C ARG A 190 -6.83 15.51 18.68
N ALA A 191 -5.91 14.76 19.28
CA ALA A 191 -6.14 14.02 20.51
C ALA A 191 -6.50 14.97 21.67
N ASN A 192 -5.76 16.08 21.81
CA ASN A 192 -6.04 17.10 22.82
C ASN A 192 -7.41 17.75 22.63
N GLU A 193 -7.78 18.11 21.39
CA GLU A 193 -9.11 18.66 21.06
C GLU A 193 -10.25 17.70 21.42
N LEU A 194 -9.99 16.39 21.37
CA LEU A 194 -10.96 15.33 21.64
C LEU A 194 -10.89 14.82 23.10
N GLY A 195 -9.98 15.34 23.92
CA GLY A 195 -9.77 14.89 25.30
C GLY A 195 -9.23 13.46 25.43
N LEU A 196 -8.50 12.96 24.44
CA LEU A 196 -7.97 11.60 24.41
C LEU A 196 -6.59 11.55 25.07
N ALA A 197 -6.51 10.89 26.23
CA ALA A 197 -5.27 10.77 27.01
C ALA A 197 -4.60 9.38 26.88
N ASN A 198 -5.24 8.43 26.21
CA ASN A 198 -4.84 7.03 26.12
C ASN A 198 -4.01 6.70 24.87
N LEU A 199 -3.38 7.69 24.24
CA LEU A 199 -2.52 7.50 23.08
C LEU A 199 -1.18 8.25 23.19
N ARG A 200 -0.14 7.70 22.55
CA ARG A 200 1.13 8.41 22.27
C ARG A 200 1.55 8.23 20.82
N ILE A 201 2.20 9.23 20.24
CA ILE A 201 2.78 9.12 18.89
C ILE A 201 4.30 9.15 18.97
N VAL A 202 4.92 8.22 18.26
CA VAL A 202 6.36 8.12 18.11
C VAL A 202 6.74 8.46 16.68
N THR A 203 7.82 9.23 16.53
CA THR A 203 8.39 9.52 15.21
C THR A 203 9.62 8.65 14.99
N GLY A 204 9.64 7.83 13.95
CA GLY A 204 10.76 6.96 13.62
C GLY A 204 10.62 6.25 12.27
N ASP A 205 11.76 5.98 11.64
CA ASP A 205 11.83 5.12 10.45
C ASP A 205 11.71 3.65 10.88
N VAL A 206 10.63 2.97 10.50
CA VAL A 206 10.36 1.57 10.86
C VAL A 206 11.53 0.62 10.51
N ALA A 207 12.30 0.91 9.46
CA ALA A 207 13.44 0.08 9.08
C ALA A 207 14.53 0.08 10.17
N ARG A 208 14.67 1.18 10.92
CA ARG A 208 15.74 1.39 11.91
C ARG A 208 15.24 1.50 13.34
N PHE A 209 13.99 1.88 13.52
CA PHE A 209 13.36 2.10 14.82
C PHE A 209 13.28 0.78 15.60
N GLU A 210 13.53 0.90 16.90
CA GLU A 210 13.32 -0.14 17.90
C GLU A 210 12.74 0.51 19.16
N PHE A 211 11.80 -0.17 19.82
CA PHE A 211 11.30 0.25 21.12
C PHE A 211 12.37 0.01 22.21
N ALA A 212 12.31 0.79 23.29
CA ALA A 212 13.30 0.71 24.35
C ALA A 212 13.27 -0.68 25.02
N PRO A 213 14.44 -1.25 25.39
CA PRO A 213 14.48 -2.49 26.16
C PRO A 213 13.63 -2.38 27.43
N GLY A 214 12.77 -3.37 27.68
CA GLY A 214 11.88 -3.41 28.84
C GLY A 214 10.57 -2.62 28.68
N GLU A 215 10.34 -1.93 27.55
CA GLU A 215 9.01 -1.40 27.26
C GLU A 215 7.99 -2.55 27.11
N PRO A 216 6.75 -2.41 27.64
CA PRO A 216 5.71 -3.41 27.42
C PRO A 216 5.48 -3.66 25.93
N ARG A 217 5.39 -4.95 25.59
CA ARG A 217 5.06 -5.43 24.25
C ARG A 217 3.58 -5.20 23.94
N PHE A 218 3.23 -5.42 22.68
CA PHE A 218 1.89 -5.14 22.16
C PHE A 218 1.04 -6.41 22.08
N ASP A 219 -0.20 -6.31 22.53
CA ASP A 219 -1.23 -7.32 22.27
C ASP A 219 -1.58 -7.35 20.78
N ARG A 220 -1.59 -6.18 20.14
CA ARG A 220 -2.00 -6.01 18.75
C ARG A 220 -1.08 -5.02 18.04
N VAL A 221 -0.67 -5.38 16.84
CA VAL A 221 -0.05 -4.46 15.88
C VAL A 221 -0.96 -4.40 14.66
N LEU A 222 -1.27 -3.21 14.17
CA LEU A 222 -2.01 -2.98 12.95
C LEU A 222 -1.13 -2.18 12.00
N SER A 223 -1.16 -2.51 10.71
CA SER A 223 -0.46 -1.78 9.67
C SER A 223 -1.42 -1.59 8.48
N ILE A 224 -1.68 -0.34 8.11
CA ILE A 224 -2.65 0.00 7.06
C ILE A 224 -1.92 0.72 5.92
N GLU A 225 -1.80 0.05 4.78
CA GLU A 225 -1.17 0.57 3.55
C GLU A 225 0.26 1.12 3.75
N MET A 226 1.05 0.51 4.65
CA MET A 226 2.47 0.82 4.87
C MET A 226 3.41 -0.17 4.18
N PHE A 227 3.01 -1.45 4.10
CA PHE A 227 3.87 -2.55 3.64
C PHE A 227 4.24 -2.45 2.15
N GLU A 228 3.47 -1.71 1.36
CA GLU A 228 3.69 -1.44 -0.05
C GLU A 228 4.95 -0.59 -0.30
N HIS A 229 5.40 0.12 0.73
CA HIS A 229 6.66 0.87 0.73
C HIS A 229 7.86 0.03 1.19
N MET A 230 7.63 -1.18 1.69
CA MET A 230 8.67 -2.06 2.21
C MET A 230 9.22 -2.98 1.10
N LYS A 231 10.32 -3.67 1.40
CA LYS A 231 10.97 -4.62 0.50
C LYS A 231 11.21 -5.94 1.22
N HIS A 232 12.07 -5.94 2.24
CA HIS A 232 12.35 -7.18 2.97
C HIS A 232 11.32 -7.50 4.05
N TYR A 233 10.19 -8.07 3.62
CA TYR A 233 9.07 -8.44 4.49
C TYR A 233 9.46 -9.42 5.61
N GLY A 234 10.37 -10.35 5.34
CA GLY A 234 10.88 -11.29 6.36
C GLY A 234 11.49 -10.59 7.57
N LEU A 235 12.48 -9.71 7.35
CA LEU A 235 13.10 -8.93 8.42
C LEU A 235 12.12 -7.99 9.13
N LEU A 236 11.18 -7.40 8.40
CA LEU A 236 10.14 -6.56 8.99
C LEU A 236 9.20 -7.38 9.90
N LEU A 237 8.74 -8.54 9.45
CA LEU A 237 7.88 -9.42 10.24
C LEU A 237 8.63 -9.99 11.46
N ALA A 238 9.91 -10.32 11.32
CA ALA A 238 10.77 -10.72 12.43
C ALA A 238 10.89 -9.61 13.49
N LYS A 239 11.04 -8.36 13.04
CA LYS A 239 11.05 -7.18 13.92
C LYS A 239 9.71 -7.01 14.65
N ILE A 240 8.59 -7.05 13.92
CA ILE A 240 7.26 -6.94 14.52
C ILE A 240 6.99 -8.08 15.51
N ALA A 241 7.45 -9.30 15.22
CA ALA A 241 7.32 -10.44 16.14
C ALA A 241 7.98 -10.18 17.50
N ARG A 242 9.11 -9.46 17.55
CA ARG A 242 9.77 -9.08 18.81
C ARG A 242 8.97 -8.04 19.61
N TRP A 243 8.19 -7.21 18.93
CA TRP A 243 7.35 -6.18 19.56
C TRP A 243 6.04 -6.74 20.10
N LEU A 244 5.59 -7.88 19.60
CA LEU A 244 4.36 -8.53 20.02
C LEU A 244 4.54 -9.33 21.31
N ASP A 245 3.50 -9.42 22.12
CA ASP A 245 3.36 -10.45 23.16
C ASP A 245 3.18 -11.83 22.56
N ASP A 246 3.26 -12.88 23.39
CA ASP A 246 3.24 -14.28 22.92
C ASP A 246 1.91 -14.65 22.25
N ASP A 247 0.80 -14.16 22.80
CA ASP A 247 -0.53 -14.22 22.19
C ASP A 247 -0.85 -13.02 21.29
N GLY A 248 0.15 -12.19 21.00
CA GLY A 248 0.01 -11.02 20.16
C GLY A 248 -0.40 -11.36 18.73
N ARG A 249 -1.09 -10.42 18.07
CA ARG A 249 -1.47 -10.55 16.65
C ARG A 249 -1.04 -9.32 15.85
N LEU A 250 -0.61 -9.56 14.62
CA LEU A 250 -0.39 -8.53 13.61
C LEU A 250 -1.56 -8.59 12.61
N PHE A 251 -2.24 -7.46 12.42
CA PHE A 251 -3.17 -7.27 11.33
C PHE A 251 -2.55 -6.38 10.26
N VAL A 252 -2.61 -6.81 8.99
CA VAL A 252 -2.11 -6.05 7.85
C VAL A 252 -3.22 -5.80 6.86
N HIS A 253 -3.48 -4.54 6.53
CA HIS A 253 -4.22 -4.12 5.35
C HIS A 253 -3.22 -3.69 4.28
N LEU A 254 -3.35 -4.29 3.10
CA LEU A 254 -2.46 -4.08 1.96
C LEU A 254 -3.29 -3.95 0.69
N PHE A 255 -3.11 -2.90 -0.11
CA PHE A 255 -3.60 -2.93 -1.49
C PHE A 255 -2.75 -3.90 -2.31
N ALA A 256 -3.38 -4.66 -3.21
CA ALA A 256 -2.70 -5.73 -3.92
C ALA A 256 -3.34 -6.00 -5.29
N HIS A 257 -2.58 -6.64 -6.17
CA HIS A 257 -3.15 -7.40 -7.27
C HIS A 257 -3.47 -8.82 -6.77
N ARG A 258 -4.56 -9.43 -7.25
CA ARG A 258 -5.00 -10.76 -6.75
C ARG A 258 -3.96 -11.87 -6.91
N LEU A 259 -3.17 -11.84 -7.99
CA LEU A 259 -2.16 -12.86 -8.33
C LEU A 259 -0.74 -12.32 -8.55
N LEU A 260 -0.59 -11.29 -9.37
CA LEU A 260 0.69 -10.64 -9.70
C LEU A 260 1.32 -9.89 -8.51
N ALA A 261 2.64 -9.79 -8.53
CA ALA A 261 3.40 -8.83 -7.74
C ALA A 261 4.50 -8.23 -8.61
N TYR A 262 4.83 -6.95 -8.42
CA TYR A 262 5.87 -6.25 -9.18
C TYR A 262 6.28 -4.94 -8.48
N HIS A 263 7.49 -4.44 -8.77
CA HIS A 263 7.90 -3.11 -8.32
C HIS A 263 7.23 -1.98 -9.12
N PHE A 264 6.98 -0.86 -8.45
CA PHE A 264 6.63 0.39 -9.13
C PHE A 264 7.91 1.05 -9.67
N GLU A 265 8.25 0.68 -10.90
CA GLU A 265 9.42 1.20 -11.60
C GLU A 265 9.02 2.34 -12.56
N VAL A 266 9.99 3.23 -12.82
CA VAL A 266 9.91 4.23 -13.88
C VAL A 266 10.77 3.73 -15.03
N ARG A 267 10.16 2.99 -15.97
CA ARG A 267 10.84 2.45 -17.15
C ARG A 267 10.81 3.45 -18.29
N ASP A 268 9.71 4.16 -18.45
CA ASP A 268 9.57 5.19 -19.47
C ASP A 268 8.69 6.38 -19.05
N GLY A 269 8.31 7.23 -20.01
CA GLY A 269 7.47 8.41 -19.78
C GLY A 269 6.02 8.11 -19.41
N SER A 270 5.55 6.87 -19.58
CA SER A 270 4.20 6.42 -19.26
C SER A 270 4.01 6.02 -17.80
N ASP A 271 5.11 5.76 -17.07
CA ASP A 271 5.13 5.41 -15.64
C ASP A 271 4.95 6.65 -14.73
N TRP A 272 4.00 7.51 -15.09
CA TRP A 272 3.72 8.77 -14.40
C TRP A 272 3.32 8.53 -12.93
N MET A 273 2.51 7.49 -12.66
CA MET A 273 2.11 7.11 -11.30
C MET A 273 3.31 6.68 -10.46
N SER A 274 4.18 5.81 -11.00
CA SER A 274 5.41 5.39 -10.31
C SER A 274 6.28 6.60 -10.00
N ARG A 275 6.47 7.49 -10.98
CA ARG A 275 7.36 8.66 -10.85
C ARG A 275 6.90 9.68 -9.81
N HIS A 276 5.60 9.93 -9.72
CA HIS A 276 5.06 11.01 -8.91
C HIS A 276 4.50 10.55 -7.56
N PHE A 277 4.03 9.29 -7.47
CA PHE A 277 3.26 8.83 -6.31
C PHE A 277 3.72 7.47 -5.74
N PHE A 278 4.58 6.70 -6.41
CA PHE A 278 4.94 5.37 -5.92
C PHE A 278 6.43 5.02 -6.13
N THR A 279 7.32 6.02 -6.13
CA THR A 279 8.75 5.77 -6.36
C THR A 279 9.29 4.79 -5.32
N GLY A 280 9.88 3.69 -5.79
CA GLY A 280 10.43 2.65 -4.92
C GLY A 280 9.38 1.81 -4.20
N GLY A 281 8.09 1.91 -4.57
CA GLY A 281 7.02 1.08 -4.03
C GLY A 281 6.95 -0.32 -4.65
N THR A 282 6.08 -1.16 -4.12
CA THR A 282 5.77 -2.50 -4.66
C THR A 282 4.26 -2.60 -4.83
N MET A 283 3.79 -3.10 -5.97
CA MET A 283 2.44 -3.69 -6.08
C MET A 283 2.55 -5.13 -5.59
N PRO A 284 2.01 -5.46 -4.42
CA PRO A 284 2.11 -6.81 -3.88
C PRO A 284 1.02 -7.72 -4.48
N SER A 285 1.27 -9.02 -4.37
CA SER A 285 0.26 -10.05 -4.59
C SER A 285 -0.57 -10.23 -3.32
N ALA A 286 -1.84 -10.61 -3.46
CA ALA A 286 -2.65 -11.11 -2.35
C ALA A 286 -2.04 -12.36 -1.69
N HIS A 287 -1.02 -12.98 -2.27
CA HIS A 287 -0.34 -14.15 -1.68
C HIS A 287 1.07 -13.82 -1.16
N LEU A 288 1.49 -12.55 -1.20
CA LEU A 288 2.87 -12.16 -0.91
C LEU A 288 3.33 -12.57 0.49
N LEU A 289 2.55 -12.26 1.52
CA LEU A 289 2.95 -12.53 2.91
C LEU A 289 2.98 -14.03 3.27
N LEU A 290 2.37 -14.89 2.46
CA LEU A 290 2.47 -16.34 2.63
C LEU A 290 3.90 -16.86 2.41
N ARG A 291 4.76 -16.08 1.74
CA ARG A 291 6.17 -16.40 1.43
C ARG A 291 7.16 -15.95 2.51
N PHE A 292 6.68 -15.24 3.53
CA PHE A 292 7.48 -14.68 4.61
C PHE A 292 6.86 -15.07 5.96
N GLN A 293 7.03 -16.35 6.35
CA GLN A 293 6.36 -16.89 7.54
C GLN A 293 7.31 -17.50 8.58
N ASP A 294 8.54 -16.99 8.65
CA ASP A 294 9.57 -17.53 9.54
C ASP A 294 9.26 -17.23 11.01
N ASP A 295 8.97 -15.97 11.34
CA ASP A 295 8.67 -15.53 12.73
C ASP A 295 7.17 -15.34 13.02
N LEU A 296 6.40 -14.92 12.01
CA LEU A 296 4.94 -14.79 12.07
C LEU A 296 4.31 -15.71 11.03
N ARG A 297 3.18 -16.32 11.33
CA ARG A 297 2.40 -17.12 10.36
C ARG A 297 1.04 -16.49 10.14
N VAL A 298 0.56 -16.56 8.90
CA VAL A 298 -0.79 -16.16 8.53
C VAL A 298 -1.78 -17.13 9.16
N GLU A 299 -2.69 -16.61 9.97
CA GLU A 299 -3.78 -17.34 10.60
C GLU A 299 -5.04 -17.24 9.74
N ARG A 300 -5.33 -16.05 9.22
CA ARG A 300 -6.46 -15.79 8.32
C ARG A 300 -6.05 -14.78 7.26
N GLN A 301 -6.70 -14.91 6.11
CA GLN A 301 -6.59 -13.98 5.00
C GLN A 301 -7.99 -13.67 4.47
N TRP A 302 -8.22 -12.41 4.11
CA TRP A 302 -9.43 -11.96 3.45
C TRP A 302 -9.09 -11.13 2.21
N TRP A 303 -10.02 -11.12 1.26
CA TRP A 303 -10.00 -10.27 0.09
C TRP A 303 -11.17 -9.29 0.14
N ILE A 304 -10.90 -8.04 -0.23
CA ILE A 304 -11.90 -7.01 -0.49
C ILE A 304 -11.66 -6.58 -1.94
N ASP A 305 -12.70 -6.69 -2.78
CA ASP A 305 -12.58 -6.36 -4.19
C ASP A 305 -12.28 -4.86 -4.40
N GLY A 306 -11.74 -4.53 -5.56
CA GLY A 306 -11.30 -3.17 -5.87
C GLY A 306 -12.43 -2.15 -5.97
N THR A 307 -13.70 -2.55 -6.08
CA THR A 307 -14.79 -1.57 -6.20
C THR A 307 -14.89 -0.68 -4.96
N HIS A 308 -14.49 -1.18 -3.79
CA HIS A 308 -14.41 -0.41 -2.56
C HIS A 308 -13.39 0.73 -2.66
N TYR A 309 -12.16 0.45 -3.11
CA TYR A 309 -11.14 1.49 -3.27
C TYR A 309 -11.50 2.43 -4.43
N ALA A 310 -12.08 1.90 -5.51
CA ALA A 310 -12.54 2.72 -6.62
C ALA A 310 -13.60 3.74 -6.17
N ARG A 311 -14.55 3.34 -5.31
CA ARG A 311 -15.54 4.26 -4.72
C ARG A 311 -14.89 5.31 -3.82
N THR A 312 -13.98 4.90 -2.94
CA THR A 312 -13.20 5.82 -2.10
C THR A 312 -12.48 6.88 -2.94
N ALA A 313 -11.73 6.47 -3.96
CA ALA A 313 -10.99 7.39 -4.80
C ALA A 313 -11.90 8.35 -5.60
N ASN A 314 -13.06 7.88 -6.07
CA ASN A 314 -14.04 8.74 -6.73
C ASN A 314 -14.68 9.74 -5.75
N GLN A 315 -14.95 9.34 -4.50
CA GLN A 315 -15.46 10.25 -3.47
C GLN A 315 -14.40 11.28 -3.05
N TRP A 316 -13.12 10.89 -2.93
CA TRP A 316 -12.02 11.83 -2.72
C TRP A 316 -11.85 12.81 -3.87
N LEU A 317 -11.93 12.35 -5.12
CA LEU A 317 -11.87 13.22 -6.30
C LEU A 317 -12.99 14.27 -6.28
N ALA A 318 -14.24 13.82 -6.06
CA ALA A 318 -15.39 14.73 -6.00
C ALA A 318 -15.27 15.74 -4.85
N ALA A 319 -14.80 15.29 -3.68
CA ALA A 319 -14.57 16.16 -2.53
C ALA A 319 -13.42 17.16 -2.78
N LEU A 320 -12.32 16.72 -3.41
CA LEU A 320 -11.18 17.60 -3.76
C LEU A 320 -11.63 18.71 -4.72
N ASP A 321 -12.47 18.35 -5.70
CA ASP A 321 -13.04 19.31 -6.65
C ASP A 321 -13.94 20.34 -5.96
N ALA A 322 -14.81 19.88 -5.06
CA ALA A 322 -15.65 20.75 -4.25
C ALA A 322 -14.82 21.66 -3.32
N ALA A 323 -13.71 21.14 -2.79
CA ALA A 323 -12.81 21.85 -1.88
C ALA A 323 -11.74 22.68 -2.59
N ARG A 324 -11.80 22.84 -3.92
CA ARG A 324 -10.74 23.48 -4.73
C ARG A 324 -10.27 24.83 -4.18
N ALA A 325 -11.19 25.69 -3.75
CA ALA A 325 -10.85 27.01 -3.22
C ALA A 325 -10.00 26.95 -1.93
N GLN A 326 -10.20 25.91 -1.12
CA GLN A 326 -9.47 25.68 0.13
C GLN A 326 -8.17 24.89 -0.12
N ALA A 327 -8.21 23.90 -1.00
CA ALA A 327 -7.10 22.98 -1.25
C ALA A 327 -6.00 23.59 -2.12
N LEU A 328 -6.35 24.41 -3.13
CA LEU A 328 -5.40 24.95 -4.10
C LEU A 328 -4.29 25.82 -3.46
N PRO A 329 -4.59 26.76 -2.54
CA PRO A 329 -3.55 27.54 -1.86
C PRO A 329 -2.60 26.70 -1.00
N LEU A 330 -3.03 25.53 -0.52
CA LEU A 330 -2.22 24.64 0.31
C LEU A 330 -1.14 23.88 -0.49
N LEU A 331 -1.22 23.94 -1.83
CA LEU A 331 -0.26 23.30 -2.74
C LEU A 331 0.79 24.29 -3.29
N ASP A 332 0.83 25.52 -2.78
CA ASP A 332 1.66 26.60 -3.32
C ASP A 332 3.17 26.33 -3.16
N ALA A 333 3.56 25.53 -2.17
CA ALA A 333 4.93 25.06 -1.98
C ALA A 333 5.52 24.33 -3.22
N SER A 334 4.68 23.86 -4.14
CA SER A 334 5.11 23.24 -5.41
C SER A 334 5.61 24.23 -6.48
N GLY A 335 5.46 25.54 -6.27
CA GLY A 335 5.74 26.58 -7.27
C GLY A 335 4.74 26.65 -8.44
N ASN A 336 3.85 25.66 -8.57
CA ASN A 336 2.74 25.67 -9.51
C ASN A 336 1.52 24.93 -8.92
N PRO A 337 0.74 25.60 -8.04
CA PRO A 337 -0.37 24.96 -7.32
C PRO A 337 -1.44 24.38 -8.25
N ARG A 338 -1.66 25.00 -9.43
CA ARG A 338 -2.63 24.49 -10.42
C ARG A 338 -2.21 23.15 -10.99
N LEU A 339 -0.93 23.03 -11.35
CA LEU A 339 -0.37 21.76 -11.82
C LEU A 339 -0.45 20.72 -10.70
N ALA A 340 0.01 21.05 -9.49
CA ALA A 340 -0.04 20.13 -8.35
C ALA A 340 -1.48 19.65 -8.07
N PHE A 341 -2.46 20.54 -8.07
CA PHE A 341 -3.87 20.19 -7.90
C PHE A 341 -4.37 19.23 -8.99
N GLN A 342 -4.01 19.49 -10.25
CA GLN A 342 -4.38 18.59 -11.35
C GLN A 342 -3.69 17.23 -11.24
N ARG A 343 -2.45 17.17 -10.75
CA ARG A 343 -1.77 15.90 -10.46
C ARG A 343 -2.49 15.11 -9.37
N TRP A 344 -2.98 15.77 -8.32
CA TRP A 344 -3.80 15.13 -7.29
C TRP A 344 -5.12 14.57 -7.84
N ARG A 345 -5.80 15.34 -8.71
CA ARG A 345 -6.98 14.81 -9.44
C ARG A 345 -6.63 13.58 -10.27
N MET A 346 -5.56 13.65 -11.05
CA MET A 346 -5.08 12.54 -11.88
C MET A 346 -4.71 11.31 -11.06
N PHE A 347 -4.13 11.51 -9.87
CA PHE A 347 -3.83 10.44 -8.93
C PHE A 347 -5.11 9.72 -8.50
N TYR A 348 -6.15 10.44 -8.05
CA TYR A 348 -7.42 9.80 -7.67
C TYR A 348 -8.15 9.16 -8.85
N LEU A 349 -8.06 9.74 -10.06
CA LEU A 349 -8.54 9.10 -11.29
C LEU A 349 -7.81 7.77 -11.53
N ALA A 350 -6.49 7.75 -11.41
CA ALA A 350 -5.68 6.55 -11.63
C ALA A 350 -5.99 5.45 -10.61
N VAL A 351 -6.10 5.79 -9.32
CA VAL A 351 -6.51 4.85 -8.26
C VAL A 351 -7.92 4.31 -8.55
N ALA A 352 -8.87 5.18 -8.91
CA ALA A 352 -10.22 4.77 -9.23
C ALA A 352 -10.29 3.80 -10.41
N GLU A 353 -9.51 4.03 -11.47
CA GLU A 353 -9.47 3.16 -12.64
C GLU A 353 -8.70 1.86 -12.39
N LEU A 354 -7.61 1.90 -11.62
CA LEU A 354 -6.83 0.72 -11.25
C LEU A 354 -7.69 -0.28 -10.46
N PHE A 355 -8.27 0.17 -9.35
CA PHE A 355 -9.09 -0.70 -8.51
C PHE A 355 -10.48 -0.93 -9.08
N GLY A 356 -10.99 -0.06 -9.96
CA GLY A 356 -12.25 -0.28 -10.66
C GLY A 356 -12.14 -1.22 -11.87
N TYR A 357 -10.92 -1.54 -12.31
CA TYR A 357 -10.69 -2.33 -13.51
C TYR A 357 -11.32 -3.72 -13.41
N ALA A 358 -11.91 -4.19 -14.50
CA ALA A 358 -12.63 -5.47 -14.56
C ALA A 358 -13.67 -5.66 -13.44
N ARG A 359 -14.34 -4.58 -13.02
CA ARG A 359 -15.29 -4.55 -11.89
C ARG A 359 -14.66 -4.90 -10.54
N GLY A 360 -13.39 -4.55 -10.34
CA GLY A 360 -12.69 -4.75 -9.05
C GLY A 360 -12.05 -6.11 -8.86
N GLU A 361 -11.93 -6.90 -9.92
CA GLU A 361 -11.48 -8.30 -9.84
C GLU A 361 -9.98 -8.50 -10.03
N GLU A 362 -9.22 -7.48 -10.49
CA GLU A 362 -7.77 -7.62 -10.70
C GLU A 362 -6.94 -7.01 -9.55
N TRP A 363 -7.25 -5.78 -9.15
CA TRP A 363 -6.66 -5.11 -8.01
C TRP A 363 -7.70 -4.88 -6.92
N GLY A 364 -7.29 -5.06 -5.67
CA GLY A 364 -8.16 -4.94 -4.50
C GLY A 364 -7.32 -4.80 -3.24
N VAL A 365 -7.87 -5.25 -2.12
CA VAL A 365 -7.23 -5.16 -0.81
C VAL A 365 -7.18 -6.53 -0.17
N ALA A 366 -5.99 -6.92 0.28
CA ALA A 366 -5.77 -8.11 1.09
C ALA A 366 -5.67 -7.71 2.56
N HIS A 367 -6.45 -8.39 3.41
CA HIS A 367 -6.26 -8.33 4.86
C HIS A 367 -5.63 -9.63 5.35
N TYR A 368 -4.68 -9.52 6.26
CA TYR A 368 -4.03 -10.66 6.90
C TYR A 368 -4.13 -10.51 8.41
N LEU A 369 -4.45 -11.60 9.09
CA LEU A 369 -4.21 -11.76 10.52
C LEU A 369 -3.06 -12.74 10.68
N LEU A 370 -1.99 -12.30 11.35
CA LEU A 370 -0.80 -13.08 11.61
C LEU A 370 -0.60 -13.24 13.12
N ARG A 371 -0.02 -14.38 13.50
CA ARG A 371 0.36 -14.68 14.88
C ARG A 371 1.80 -15.15 14.93
N LYS A 372 2.43 -15.07 16.11
CA LYS A 372 3.75 -15.66 16.33
C LYS A 372 3.77 -17.13 15.91
N ARG A 373 4.83 -17.50 15.21
CA ARG A 373 5.15 -18.89 14.96
C ARG A 373 5.72 -19.45 16.27
N ALA A 374 5.16 -20.57 16.73
CA ALA A 374 5.74 -21.26 17.87
C ALA A 374 7.18 -21.66 17.53
N ALA A 375 8.10 -21.50 18.48
CA ALA A 375 9.46 -22.00 18.32
C ALA A 375 9.40 -23.48 17.91
N ARG A 376 10.16 -23.86 16.88
CA ARG A 376 10.28 -25.27 16.51
C ARG A 376 10.85 -26.01 17.74
N PRO A 377 10.19 -27.04 18.26
CA PRO A 377 10.82 -27.87 19.28
C PRO A 377 12.05 -28.53 18.62
N GLY A 378 13.27 -28.12 19.00
CA GLY A 378 14.50 -28.80 18.58
C GLY A 378 15.74 -27.96 18.18
N THR A 379 15.76 -26.64 18.31
CA THR A 379 17.02 -25.88 18.14
C THR A 379 17.39 -25.14 19.42
N SER A 380 17.75 -25.92 20.43
CA SER A 380 18.66 -25.50 21.49
C SER A 380 20.07 -25.92 21.05
N GLU A 381 20.90 -24.95 20.67
CA GLU A 381 22.36 -25.10 20.72
C GLU A 381 22.85 -24.72 22.12
#